data_AF-D6AJY1-F1
#
_entry.id   AF-D6AJY1-F1
#
_cell.length_a   1.000
_cell.length_b   1.000
_cell.length_c   1.000
_cell.angle_alpha   90.00
_cell.angle_beta   90.00
_cell.angle_gamma   90.00
#
_symmetry.space_group_name_H-M   'P 1'
#
loop_
_entity.id
_entity.type
_entity.pdbx_description
1 polymer ?
#
loop_
_entity_poly.entity_id
_entity_poly.type
_entity_poly.pdbx_seq_one_letter_code
_entity_poly.pdbx_strand_id
1 'polypeptide(L)'
;MVIGAKSAASSDGKVSKASPSAARGASADRADRSERVNAAPVAKAAPAAEKQAVAYTNDLDGWIRESLAIMAEQGIPGTYEGIHRNIMRESSGNPNAINNWDSNAVKGTPSKGLLQVIDPTFQAYHVPGTSTDSYDPVANITAACNYAADRYGSIDNVFGAY
;
A
#
# COMPACT_ATOMS: atom_id res chain seq x y z
N MET A 1 44.95 -28.26 18.44
CA MET A 1 45.77 -27.73 17.32
C MET A 1 45.52 -26.24 17.26
N VAL A 2 46.46 -25.45 17.80
CA VAL A 2 46.37 -23.98 17.87
C VAL A 2 47.05 -23.41 16.63
N ILE A 3 46.28 -22.69 15.83
CA ILE A 3 46.69 -21.82 14.72
C ILE A 3 45.76 -20.60 14.85
N GLY A 4 46.15 -19.35 14.77
CA GLY A 4 47.41 -18.67 14.59
C GLY A 4 47.07 -17.17 14.69
N ALA A 5 47.92 -16.41 15.38
CA ALA A 5 47.75 -14.99 15.65
C ALA A 5 47.77 -14.12 14.38
N LYS A 6 47.10 -12.96 14.41
CA LYS A 6 47.77 -11.68 14.06
C LYS A 6 47.02 -10.45 14.60
N SER A 7 47.83 -9.50 15.03
CA SER A 7 47.54 -8.29 15.78
C SER A 7 47.66 -7.03 14.90
N ALA A 8 47.22 -5.90 15.47
CA ALA A 8 47.64 -4.50 15.24
C ALA A 8 47.01 -3.66 14.10
N ALA A 9 46.08 -2.78 14.49
CA ALA A 9 46.21 -1.31 14.70
C ALA A 9 46.96 -0.38 13.71
N SER A 10 46.51 0.89 13.76
CA SER A 10 47.09 2.19 13.30
C SER A 10 46.67 2.66 11.90
N SER A 11 46.06 3.82 11.62
CA SER A 11 46.05 5.24 12.09
C SER A 11 46.71 6.20 11.10
N ASP A 12 46.25 7.46 11.08
CA ASP A 12 46.80 8.68 10.43
C ASP A 12 46.43 8.94 8.96
N GLY A 13 46.17 10.16 8.46
CA GLY A 13 46.16 11.55 8.96
C GLY A 13 45.64 12.46 7.82
N LYS A 14 44.70 13.40 8.04
CA LYS A 14 44.83 14.83 8.39
C LYS A 14 45.53 15.79 7.38
N VAL A 15 44.73 16.77 6.90
CA VAL A 15 44.96 18.21 6.57
C VAL A 15 45.69 18.66 5.28
N SER A 16 45.06 19.58 4.51
CA SER A 16 45.49 21.01 4.28
C SER A 16 45.06 21.56 2.90
N LYS A 17 44.19 22.60 2.84
CA LYS A 17 44.46 24.07 2.64
C LYS A 17 44.89 24.42 1.18
N ALA A 18 44.54 25.55 0.56
CA ALA A 18 43.69 26.72 0.81
C ALA A 18 43.56 27.53 -0.51
N SER A 19 42.62 28.49 -0.51
CA SER A 19 42.25 29.55 -1.49
C SER A 19 43.42 30.48 -1.92
N PRO A 20 43.27 31.51 -2.80
CA PRO A 20 42.46 32.72 -2.53
C PRO A 20 41.96 33.56 -3.75
N SER A 21 41.30 34.68 -3.43
CA SER A 21 41.28 35.97 -4.16
C SER A 21 39.93 36.37 -4.77
N ALA A 22 39.45 37.62 -4.80
CA ALA A 22 39.49 38.81 -3.94
C ALA A 22 38.62 39.88 -4.67
N ALA A 23 38.25 40.94 -3.94
CA ALA A 23 37.66 42.23 -4.39
C ALA A 23 36.16 42.23 -4.76
N ARG A 24 35.26 42.86 -3.99
CA ARG A 24 35.04 44.30 -3.69
C ARG A 24 34.51 45.12 -4.87
N GLY A 25 33.34 45.75 -4.70
CA GLY A 25 32.96 46.96 -5.41
C GLY A 25 31.50 47.00 -5.86
N ALA A 26 30.71 47.88 -5.26
CA ALA A 26 29.29 48.11 -5.50
C ALA A 26 28.97 48.73 -6.87
N SER A 27 27.73 48.57 -7.35
CA SER A 27 26.85 49.71 -7.66
C SER A 27 25.45 49.22 -8.01
N ALA A 28 24.46 49.97 -7.52
CA ALA A 28 23.04 49.80 -7.74
C ALA A 28 22.59 50.30 -9.12
N ASP A 29 21.33 49.96 -9.39
CA ASP A 29 20.32 50.69 -10.16
C ASP A 29 20.14 50.42 -11.67
N ARG A 30 18.90 50.01 -11.93
CA ARG A 30 18.00 50.42 -13.03
C ARG A 30 18.10 49.75 -14.40
N ALA A 31 17.15 48.82 -14.54
CA ALA A 31 15.98 48.93 -15.41
C ALA A 31 16.07 48.37 -16.83
N ASP A 32 15.16 47.41 -17.03
CA ASP A 32 14.26 47.28 -18.19
C ASP A 32 14.90 47.09 -19.55
N ARG A 33 14.68 45.91 -20.15
CA ARG A 33 13.78 45.77 -21.32
C ARG A 33 14.04 44.46 -22.06
N SER A 34 13.07 43.55 -21.94
CA SER A 34 12.62 42.54 -22.91
C SER A 34 13.66 41.78 -23.73
N GLU A 35 13.62 40.44 -23.66
CA GLU A 35 13.19 39.64 -24.81
C GLU A 35 12.89 38.18 -24.44
N ARG A 36 11.88 37.66 -25.13
CA ARG A 36 11.26 36.34 -24.99
C ARG A 36 12.28 35.22 -25.14
N VAL A 37 12.23 34.24 -24.25
CA VAL A 37 12.64 32.86 -24.56
C VAL A 37 11.44 31.96 -24.30
N ASN A 38 10.99 31.30 -25.37
CA ASN A 38 9.86 30.39 -25.44
C ASN A 38 9.80 29.42 -24.24
N ALA A 39 8.83 29.61 -23.35
CA ALA A 39 8.33 28.54 -22.51
C ALA A 39 7.16 27.88 -23.26
N ALA A 40 7.39 26.64 -23.72
CA ALA A 40 6.35 25.77 -24.26
C ALA A 40 5.14 25.73 -23.29
N PRO A 41 3.90 25.62 -23.79
CA PRO A 41 2.76 25.54 -22.90
C PRO A 41 2.90 24.27 -22.07
N VAL A 42 3.11 24.43 -20.76
CA VAL A 42 2.83 23.35 -19.81
C VAL A 42 1.38 22.97 -20.05
N ALA A 43 1.18 21.78 -20.62
CA ALA A 43 -0.14 21.22 -20.80
C ALA A 43 -0.84 21.32 -19.45
N LYS A 44 -1.89 22.14 -19.39
CA LYS A 44 -2.82 22.20 -18.28
C LYS A 44 -3.18 20.74 -18.00
N ALA A 45 -2.70 20.20 -16.89
CA ALA A 45 -3.05 18.85 -16.48
C ALA A 45 -4.58 18.79 -16.56
N ALA A 46 -5.07 17.89 -17.41
CA ALA A 46 -6.49 17.60 -17.47
C ALA A 46 -6.94 17.36 -16.02
N PRO A 47 -8.10 17.87 -15.59
CA PRO A 47 -8.60 17.53 -14.28
C PRO A 47 -8.56 16.01 -14.18
N ALA A 48 -7.83 15.49 -13.19
CA ALA A 48 -7.94 14.08 -12.82
C ALA A 48 -9.44 13.85 -12.69
N ALA A 49 -9.98 12.97 -13.53
CA ALA A 49 -11.40 12.69 -13.54
C ALA A 49 -11.76 12.37 -12.09
N GLU A 50 -12.49 13.27 -11.45
CA GLU A 50 -13.12 12.99 -10.16
C GLU A 50 -13.97 11.76 -10.44
N LYS A 51 -13.52 10.61 -9.92
CA LYS A 51 -14.30 9.39 -9.99
C LYS A 51 -15.67 9.75 -9.46
N GLN A 52 -16.67 9.65 -10.33
CA GLN A 52 -18.06 9.79 -9.93
C GLN A 52 -18.23 8.92 -8.70
N ALA A 53 -18.68 9.52 -7.59
CA ALA A 53 -18.93 8.80 -6.36
C ALA A 53 -20.05 7.79 -6.65
N VAL A 54 -19.67 6.60 -7.07
CA VAL A 54 -20.57 5.45 -7.10
C VAL A 54 -20.90 5.21 -5.64
N ALA A 55 -22.13 5.53 -5.26
CA ALA A 55 -22.61 5.25 -3.92
C ALA A 55 -22.81 3.73 -3.82
N TYR A 56 -21.96 3.07 -3.02
CA TYR A 56 -22.15 1.68 -2.64
C TYR A 56 -23.11 1.60 -1.46
N THR A 57 -23.94 0.57 -1.42
CA THR A 57 -24.79 0.29 -0.26
C THR A 57 -23.93 -0.16 0.93
N ASN A 58 -24.38 0.13 2.15
CA ASN A 58 -23.68 -0.35 3.35
C ASN A 58 -24.18 -1.75 3.76
N ASP A 59 -24.03 -2.69 2.84
CA ASP A 59 -24.41 -4.10 3.00
C ASP A 59 -23.46 -4.99 2.19
N LEU A 60 -23.68 -6.30 2.25
CA LEU A 60 -22.80 -7.29 1.62
C LEU A 60 -22.62 -7.04 0.11
N ASP A 61 -23.68 -6.74 -0.63
CA ASP A 61 -23.58 -6.48 -2.07
C ASP A 61 -22.75 -5.21 -2.33
N GLY A 62 -23.01 -4.14 -1.59
CA GLY A 62 -22.27 -2.89 -1.73
C GLY A 62 -20.79 -3.02 -1.37
N TRP A 63 -20.45 -3.70 -0.27
CA TRP A 63 -19.06 -3.94 0.12
C TRP A 63 -18.30 -4.77 -0.91
N ILE A 64 -18.92 -5.79 -1.50
CA ILE A 64 -18.29 -6.58 -2.56
C ILE A 64 -18.08 -5.72 -3.81
N ARG A 65 -19.07 -4.94 -4.23
CA ARG A 65 -18.95 -4.06 -5.42
C ARG A 65 -17.91 -2.98 -5.25
N GLU A 66 -17.83 -2.38 -4.06
CA GLU A 66 -16.80 -1.40 -3.74
C GLU A 66 -15.41 -2.03 -3.80
N SER A 67 -15.26 -3.20 -3.17
CA SER A 67 -14.00 -3.95 -3.21
C SER A 67 -13.60 -4.30 -4.64
N LEU A 68 -14.54 -4.74 -5.49
CA LEU A 68 -14.27 -5.04 -6.90
C LEU A 68 -13.81 -3.81 -7.68
N ALA A 69 -14.37 -2.64 -7.40
CA ALA A 69 -13.93 -1.39 -8.05
C ALA A 69 -12.49 -1.04 -7.65
N ILE A 70 -12.16 -1.15 -6.36
CA ILE A 70 -10.80 -0.93 -5.84
C ILE A 70 -9.84 -1.96 -6.42
N MET A 71 -10.23 -3.24 -6.42
CA MET A 71 -9.45 -4.34 -6.99
C MET A 71 -9.13 -4.11 -8.48
N ALA A 72 -10.12 -3.67 -9.27
CA ALA A 72 -9.92 -3.38 -10.68
C ALA A 72 -8.86 -2.27 -10.91
N GLU A 73 -8.84 -1.25 -10.05
CA GLU A 73 -7.85 -0.17 -10.12
C GLU A 73 -6.43 -0.61 -9.75
N GLN A 74 -6.32 -1.61 -8.87
CA GLN A 74 -5.05 -2.17 -8.41
C GLN A 74 -4.60 -3.39 -9.21
N GLY A 75 -5.39 -3.82 -10.21
CA GLY A 75 -5.10 -5.01 -11.01
C GLY A 75 -5.25 -6.33 -10.25
N ILE A 76 -6.05 -6.36 -9.18
CA ILE A 76 -6.32 -7.56 -8.38
C ILE A 76 -7.49 -8.32 -9.03
N PRO A 77 -7.29 -9.55 -9.52
CA PRO A 77 -8.36 -10.33 -10.14
C PRO A 77 -9.37 -10.88 -9.12
N GLY A 78 -10.63 -10.96 -9.54
CA GLY A 78 -11.70 -11.62 -8.79
C GLY A 78 -13.08 -11.32 -9.34
N THR A 79 -14.06 -12.15 -8.98
CA THR A 79 -15.48 -11.96 -9.33
C THR A 79 -16.36 -11.76 -8.10
N TYR A 80 -17.54 -11.18 -8.30
CA TYR A 80 -18.55 -11.05 -7.25
C TYR A 80 -18.88 -12.41 -6.64
N GLU A 81 -19.11 -13.41 -7.48
CA GLU A 81 -19.48 -14.76 -7.10
C GLU A 81 -18.35 -15.47 -6.33
N GLY A 82 -17.10 -15.28 -6.76
CA GLY A 82 -15.93 -15.77 -6.05
C GLY A 82 -15.84 -15.20 -4.65
N ILE A 83 -15.95 -13.88 -4.52
CA ILE A 83 -15.92 -13.19 -3.22
C ILE A 83 -17.09 -13.64 -2.35
N HIS A 84 -18.32 -13.54 -2.85
CA HIS A 84 -19.54 -13.88 -2.12
C HIS A 84 -19.52 -15.33 -1.62
N ARG A 85 -19.12 -16.29 -2.46
CA ARG A 85 -19.01 -17.71 -2.08
C ARG A 85 -18.08 -17.91 -0.89
N ASN A 86 -16.90 -17.28 -0.92
CA ASN A 86 -15.94 -17.40 0.16
C ASN A 86 -16.46 -16.70 1.44
N ILE A 87 -17.04 -15.50 1.35
CA ILE A 87 -17.63 -14.80 2.51
C ILE A 87 -18.69 -15.67 3.20
N MET A 88 -19.59 -16.28 2.42
CA MET A 88 -20.66 -17.08 3.00
C MET A 88 -20.13 -18.32 3.75
N ARG A 89 -19.03 -18.91 3.28
CA ARG A 89 -18.37 -20.02 3.97
C ARG A 89 -17.65 -19.55 5.24
N GLU A 90 -16.94 -18.43 5.18
CA GLU A 90 -16.06 -17.96 6.25
C GLU A 90 -16.82 -17.30 7.41
N SER A 91 -17.83 -16.49 7.11
CA SER A 91 -18.48 -15.63 8.11
C SER A 91 -20.00 -15.58 8.01
N SER A 92 -20.60 -16.24 7.01
CA SER A 92 -22.03 -16.07 6.67
C SER A 92 -22.43 -14.60 6.46
N GLY A 93 -21.50 -13.77 5.99
CA GLY A 93 -21.72 -12.33 5.77
C GLY A 93 -21.59 -11.45 7.00
N ASN A 94 -21.08 -11.98 8.13
CA ASN A 94 -20.87 -11.18 9.34
C ASN A 94 -19.51 -10.46 9.32
N PRO A 95 -19.48 -9.12 9.19
CA PRO A 95 -18.22 -8.38 9.15
C PRO A 95 -17.50 -8.35 10.50
N ASN A 96 -18.17 -8.71 11.60
CA ASN A 96 -17.60 -8.76 12.94
C ASN A 96 -17.24 -10.18 13.39
N ALA A 97 -17.18 -11.15 12.45
CA ALA A 97 -16.81 -12.52 12.78
C ALA A 97 -15.36 -12.59 13.30
N ILE A 98 -15.14 -13.40 14.35
CA ILE A 98 -13.83 -13.64 14.93
C ILE A 98 -13.70 -15.11 15.35
N ASN A 99 -12.59 -15.74 14.99
CA ASN A 99 -12.24 -17.07 15.48
C ASN A 99 -11.34 -16.98 16.73
N ASN A 100 -11.79 -17.52 17.87
CA ASN A 100 -11.06 -17.48 19.14
C ASN A 100 -10.53 -18.82 19.63
N TRP A 101 -10.64 -19.89 18.84
CA TRP A 101 -10.35 -21.26 19.31
C TRP A 101 -9.17 -21.94 18.60
N ASP A 102 -8.73 -21.44 17.45
CA ASP A 102 -7.65 -22.07 16.69
C ASP A 102 -6.24 -21.69 17.17
N SER A 103 -5.22 -22.23 16.50
CA SER A 103 -3.83 -21.96 16.84
C SER A 103 -3.40 -20.50 16.62
N ASN A 104 -4.08 -19.77 15.74
CA ASN A 104 -3.79 -18.34 15.49
C ASN A 104 -4.37 -17.49 16.62
N ALA A 105 -5.58 -17.82 17.09
CA ALA A 105 -6.17 -17.22 18.27
C ALA A 105 -5.30 -17.44 19.52
N VAL A 106 -4.78 -18.65 19.72
CA VAL A 106 -3.85 -18.96 20.81
C VAL A 106 -2.55 -18.14 20.72
N LYS A 107 -2.10 -17.83 19.50
CA LYS A 107 -0.92 -16.96 19.24
C LYS A 107 -1.25 -15.46 19.32
N GLY A 108 -2.49 -15.08 19.59
CA GLY A 108 -2.92 -13.68 19.70
C GLY A 108 -3.22 -12.99 18.37
N THR A 109 -3.29 -13.73 17.26
CA THR A 109 -3.61 -13.20 15.92
C THR A 109 -4.85 -13.92 15.35
N PRO A 110 -6.02 -13.82 16.01
CA PRO A 110 -7.22 -14.51 15.56
C PRO A 110 -7.63 -14.04 14.15
N SER A 111 -8.22 -14.95 13.38
CA SER A 111 -8.87 -14.63 12.11
C SER A 111 -10.10 -13.76 12.33
N LYS A 112 -10.29 -12.74 11.47
CA LYS A 112 -11.32 -11.71 11.63
C LYS A 112 -12.02 -11.35 10.31
N GLY A 113 -13.24 -10.84 10.45
CA GLY A 113 -13.98 -10.21 9.38
C GLY A 113 -14.60 -11.18 8.38
N LEU A 114 -15.08 -10.63 7.26
CA LEU A 114 -15.88 -11.34 6.26
C LEU A 114 -15.18 -12.56 5.67
N LEU A 115 -13.86 -12.48 5.46
CA LEU A 115 -13.03 -13.54 4.90
C LEU A 115 -12.03 -14.15 5.90
N GLN A 116 -12.25 -13.93 7.20
CA GLN A 116 -11.48 -14.58 8.28
C GLN A 116 -9.94 -14.44 8.11
N VAL A 117 -9.48 -13.24 7.75
CA VAL A 117 -8.05 -12.93 7.57
C VAL A 117 -7.38 -12.66 8.92
N ILE A 118 -6.18 -13.22 9.13
CA ILE A 118 -5.35 -12.90 10.31
C ILE A 118 -4.61 -11.57 10.14
N ASP A 119 -4.33 -10.89 11.25
CA ASP A 119 -3.72 -9.55 11.25
C ASP A 119 -2.41 -9.44 10.43
N PRO A 120 -1.43 -10.36 10.53
CA PRO A 120 -0.22 -10.29 9.71
C PRO A 120 -0.48 -10.37 8.20
N THR A 121 -1.47 -11.18 7.78
CA THR A 121 -1.86 -11.29 6.37
C THR A 121 -2.59 -10.03 5.92
N PHE A 122 -3.50 -9.51 6.73
CA PHE A 122 -4.20 -8.27 6.42
C PHE A 122 -3.21 -7.12 6.22
N GLN A 123 -2.22 -6.97 7.10
CA GLN A 123 -1.20 -5.92 6.98
C GLN A 123 -0.31 -6.10 5.74
N ALA A 124 0.12 -7.34 5.45
CA ALA A 124 0.97 -7.61 4.29
C ALA A 124 0.28 -7.39 2.95
N TYR A 125 -1.03 -7.59 2.88
CA TYR A 125 -1.83 -7.49 1.65
C TYR A 125 -2.83 -6.34 1.66
N HIS A 126 -2.73 -5.42 2.63
CA HIS A 126 -3.54 -4.22 2.70
C HIS A 126 -3.44 -3.44 1.39
N VAL A 127 -4.57 -2.93 0.91
CA VAL A 127 -4.65 -2.20 -0.34
C VAL A 127 -4.74 -0.70 -0.04
N PRO A 128 -3.80 0.12 -0.56
CA PRO A 128 -3.83 1.56 -0.33
C PRO A 128 -5.16 2.19 -0.73
N GLY A 129 -5.71 3.03 0.15
CA GLY A 129 -7.00 3.67 -0.05
C GLY A 129 -8.16 3.01 0.68
N THR A 130 -7.99 1.82 1.27
CA THR A 130 -8.97 1.21 2.19
C THR A 130 -8.63 1.50 3.66
N SER A 131 -9.59 1.26 4.55
CA SER A 131 -9.37 1.29 6.01
C SER A 131 -8.21 0.37 6.42
N THR A 132 -7.54 0.70 7.52
CA THR A 132 -6.54 -0.18 8.17
C THR A 132 -7.16 -1.07 9.25
N ASP A 133 -8.48 -1.02 9.45
CA ASP A 133 -9.19 -1.92 10.34
C ASP A 133 -9.56 -3.22 9.62
N SER A 134 -9.13 -4.37 10.15
CA SER A 134 -9.46 -5.68 9.61
C SER A 134 -10.95 -6.04 9.66
N TYR A 135 -11.76 -5.35 10.47
CA TYR A 135 -13.22 -5.52 10.50
C TYR A 135 -13.96 -4.62 9.49
N ASP A 136 -13.27 -3.64 8.90
CA ASP A 136 -13.85 -2.89 7.80
C ASP A 136 -14.11 -3.85 6.63
N PRO A 137 -15.36 -3.96 6.15
CA PRO A 137 -15.74 -5.01 5.21
C PRO A 137 -15.01 -4.86 3.87
N VAL A 138 -14.84 -3.64 3.38
CA VAL A 138 -14.16 -3.36 2.11
C VAL A 138 -12.67 -3.66 2.24
N ALA A 139 -12.02 -3.19 3.29
CA ALA A 139 -10.61 -3.48 3.53
C ALA A 139 -10.35 -4.98 3.70
N ASN A 140 -11.20 -5.69 4.46
CA ASN A 140 -11.09 -7.12 4.69
C ASN A 140 -11.21 -7.91 3.37
N ILE A 141 -12.23 -7.60 2.57
CA ILE A 141 -12.43 -8.23 1.25
C ILE A 141 -11.24 -7.96 0.34
N THR A 142 -10.84 -6.69 0.21
CA THR A 142 -9.81 -6.29 -0.75
C THR A 142 -8.45 -6.90 -0.38
N ALA A 143 -8.07 -6.90 0.91
CA ALA A 143 -6.83 -7.53 1.37
C ALA A 143 -6.83 -9.05 1.18
N ALA A 144 -7.94 -9.72 1.47
CA ALA A 144 -8.08 -11.16 1.24
C ALA A 144 -7.98 -11.52 -0.25
N CYS A 145 -8.59 -10.72 -1.14
CA CYS A 145 -8.50 -10.94 -2.57
C CYS A 145 -7.10 -10.70 -3.11
N ASN A 146 -6.39 -9.69 -2.59
CA ASN A 146 -4.99 -9.44 -2.91
C ASN A 146 -4.10 -10.63 -2.51
N TYR A 147 -4.30 -11.16 -1.31
CA TYR A 147 -3.65 -12.41 -0.88
C TYR A 147 -4.00 -13.58 -1.80
N ALA A 148 -5.28 -13.76 -2.15
CA ALA A 148 -5.70 -14.85 -3.02
C ALA A 148 -5.13 -14.73 -4.45
N ALA A 149 -4.99 -13.51 -4.97
CA ALA A 149 -4.35 -13.26 -6.25
C ALA A 149 -2.86 -13.68 -6.25
N ASP A 150 -2.12 -13.31 -5.21
CA ASP A 150 -0.70 -13.69 -5.08
C ASP A 150 -0.50 -15.21 -4.91
N ARG A 151 -1.40 -15.86 -4.16
CA ARG A 151 -1.25 -17.29 -3.83
C ARG A 151 -1.89 -18.24 -4.83
N TYR A 152 -3.00 -17.84 -5.43
CA TYR A 152 -3.89 -18.71 -6.22
C TYR A 152 -4.27 -18.09 -7.58
N GLY A 153 -3.79 -16.90 -7.90
CA GLY A 153 -4.10 -16.18 -9.14
C GLY A 153 -5.45 -15.44 -9.13
N SER A 154 -6.38 -15.79 -8.25
CA SER A 154 -7.65 -15.07 -8.01
C SER A 154 -8.37 -15.67 -6.80
N ILE A 155 -9.22 -14.88 -6.14
CA ILE A 155 -10.22 -15.36 -5.17
C ILE A 155 -11.15 -16.43 -5.75
N ASP A 156 -11.34 -16.45 -7.06
CA ASP A 156 -12.18 -17.42 -7.76
C ASP A 156 -11.65 -18.85 -7.62
N ASN A 157 -10.34 -18.99 -7.47
CA ASN A 157 -9.62 -20.27 -7.34
C ASN A 157 -9.53 -20.75 -5.89
N VAL A 158 -10.14 -20.03 -4.94
CA VAL A 158 -10.17 -20.42 -3.51
C VAL A 158 -11.43 -21.24 -3.24
N PHE A 159 -11.22 -22.51 -2.83
CA PHE A 159 -12.30 -23.47 -2.55
C PHE A 159 -12.37 -23.92 -1.09
N GLY A 160 -11.33 -23.67 -0.29
CA GLY A 160 -11.25 -24.04 1.13
C GLY A 160 -11.12 -22.81 2.04
N ALA A 161 -11.18 -23.05 3.36
CA ALA A 161 -10.94 -22.01 4.35
C ALA A 161 -9.48 -21.52 4.33
N TYR A 162 -9.28 -20.26 4.73
CA TYR A 162 -7.98 -19.62 4.84
C TYR A 162 -7.15 -20.15 6.01
#